data_AF-A0A369JS90-F1
#
_entry.id   AF-A0A369JS90-F1
#
_cell.length_a   1.000
_cell.length_b   1.000
_cell.length_c   1.000
_cell.angle_alpha   90.00
_cell.angle_beta   90.00
_cell.angle_gamma   90.00
#
_symmetry.space_group_name_H-M   'P 1'
#
loop_
_entity.id
_entity.type
_entity.pdbx_description
1 polymer ?
#
loop_
_entity_poly.entity_id
_entity_poly.type
_entity_poly.pdbx_seq_one_letter_code
_entity_poly.pdbx_strand_id
1 'polypeptide(L)'
;MRFFTAVLTAVALAAPVFAGPTPLRTVEKYQGQTTGKYIVKLKDGASKSAIFSKLKNSTVTHDWKLINGFAGDLDSATVNLLRASPDVEYIAEDGIVHTFVTQTNAPWGLARLSQDARLSNQDTSALTFTYTYDASAGAGVDIYIIDTGVFTTHSQFGGRARWGATFGGYASADGNGHGTHVSGTAAGSQFGVAKAANIIAVKVLSDGGSGSLADVVSGINWVATAAAASGRPSVASLSLGGGVSTPLDNAVTALTVAGIHVTVAAGNSNADASTTSPARAPAVITVGASTIADARASFSNFGSVVDIFAPGQNVISSWIGSTTATNNISGTSMATPHIAGLVAYLIAKNGNSSPASIAATIQSLSVKNALSGIPSGTVNFLANNA
;
A
#
# COMPACT_ATOMS: atom_id res chain seq x y z
N MET A 1 -7.26 -13.71 -94.86
CA MET A 1 -6.35 -14.36 -93.89
C MET A 1 -7.18 -14.95 -92.76
N ARG A 2 -7.12 -16.28 -92.58
CA ARG A 2 -7.89 -17.03 -91.58
C ARG A 2 -7.29 -16.81 -90.19
N PHE A 3 -8.10 -16.49 -89.18
CA PHE A 3 -7.70 -16.59 -87.78
C PHE A 3 -8.73 -17.41 -87.00
N PHE A 4 -8.22 -18.45 -86.34
CA PHE A 4 -8.94 -19.44 -85.55
C PHE A 4 -9.48 -18.84 -84.25
N THR A 5 -10.72 -19.16 -83.90
CA THR A 5 -11.31 -18.87 -82.59
C THR A 5 -11.03 -20.06 -81.66
N ALA A 6 -10.19 -19.88 -80.65
CA ALA A 6 -9.98 -20.86 -79.57
C ALA A 6 -10.82 -20.43 -78.36
N VAL A 7 -11.77 -21.28 -77.95
CA VAL A 7 -12.57 -21.09 -76.74
C VAL A 7 -11.80 -21.69 -75.56
N LEU A 8 -11.35 -20.86 -74.63
CA LEU A 8 -10.76 -21.30 -73.36
C LEU A 8 -11.87 -21.36 -72.29
N THR A 9 -12.18 -22.55 -71.79
CA THR A 9 -13.10 -22.75 -70.66
C THR A 9 -12.31 -22.65 -69.36
N ALA A 10 -12.53 -21.60 -68.58
CA ALA A 10 -11.92 -21.45 -67.25
C ALA A 10 -12.74 -22.22 -66.21
N VAL A 11 -12.16 -23.27 -65.63
CA VAL A 11 -12.73 -23.99 -64.47
C VAL A 11 -12.22 -23.31 -63.20
N ALA A 12 -13.11 -22.62 -62.47
CA ALA A 12 -12.79 -22.05 -61.16
C ALA A 12 -12.84 -23.14 -60.08
N LEU A 13 -11.69 -23.55 -59.56
CA LEU A 13 -11.58 -24.38 -58.36
C LEU A 13 -11.80 -23.51 -57.11
N ALA A 14 -12.97 -23.65 -56.47
CA ALA A 14 -13.21 -23.09 -55.15
C ALA A 14 -12.53 -23.96 -54.09
N ALA A 15 -11.47 -23.46 -53.47
CA ALA A 15 -10.89 -24.09 -52.29
C ALA A 15 -11.77 -23.80 -51.06
N PRO A 16 -12.07 -24.79 -50.20
CA PRO A 16 -12.78 -24.53 -48.95
C PRO A 16 -11.90 -23.71 -48.01
N VAL A 17 -12.38 -22.52 -47.66
CA VAL A 17 -11.78 -21.72 -46.58
C VAL A 17 -12.14 -22.39 -45.26
N PHE A 18 -11.21 -23.14 -44.68
CA PHE A 18 -11.33 -23.58 -43.29
C PHE A 18 -11.19 -22.35 -42.39
N ALA A 19 -12.29 -21.94 -41.75
CA ALA A 19 -12.25 -20.93 -40.70
C ALA A 19 -11.35 -21.45 -39.56
N GLY A 20 -10.25 -20.73 -39.29
CA GLY A 20 -9.39 -21.03 -38.16
C GLY A 20 -10.16 -20.95 -36.83
N PRO A 21 -9.68 -21.61 -35.75
CA PRO A 21 -10.34 -21.57 -34.46
C PRO A 21 -10.52 -20.12 -33.99
N THR A 22 -11.75 -19.75 -33.66
CA THR A 22 -12.06 -18.41 -33.16
C THR A 22 -11.27 -18.17 -31.87
N PRO A 23 -10.46 -17.10 -31.77
CA PRO A 23 -9.71 -16.80 -30.56
C PRO A 23 -10.65 -16.68 -29.36
N LEU A 24 -10.34 -17.39 -28.28
CA LEU A 24 -11.10 -17.26 -27.02
C LEU A 24 -10.92 -15.85 -26.47
N ARG A 25 -12.02 -15.21 -26.08
CA ARG A 25 -11.97 -13.93 -25.37
C ARG A 25 -11.12 -14.05 -24.13
N THR A 26 -10.33 -13.04 -23.79
CA THR A 26 -9.65 -13.00 -22.48
C THR A 26 -10.64 -12.64 -21.38
N VAL A 27 -10.38 -13.13 -20.16
CA VAL A 27 -11.10 -12.65 -18.98
C VAL A 27 -10.45 -11.34 -18.55
N GLU A 28 -11.25 -10.28 -18.46
CA GLU A 28 -10.81 -8.99 -17.94
C GLU A 28 -10.50 -9.12 -16.45
N LYS A 29 -9.27 -8.79 -16.08
CA LYS A 29 -8.78 -8.88 -14.71
C LYS A 29 -9.19 -7.66 -13.91
N TYR A 30 -9.74 -7.88 -12.72
CA TYR A 30 -10.01 -6.79 -11.79
C TYR A 30 -8.73 -6.43 -11.03
N GLN A 31 -8.42 -5.14 -10.94
CA GLN A 31 -7.27 -4.65 -10.19
C GLN A 31 -7.65 -4.48 -8.72
N GLY A 32 -7.56 -5.58 -7.95
CA GLY A 32 -7.90 -5.58 -6.52
C GLY A 32 -8.41 -6.93 -6.04
N GLN A 33 -9.01 -6.95 -4.84
CA GLN A 33 -9.64 -8.15 -4.32
C GLN A 33 -10.87 -8.52 -5.16
N THR A 34 -11.03 -9.80 -5.46
CA THR A 34 -12.18 -10.33 -6.20
C THR A 34 -12.99 -11.28 -5.32
N THR A 35 -14.25 -11.50 -5.69
CA THR A 35 -15.13 -12.45 -5.00
C THR A 35 -14.86 -13.90 -5.39
N GLY A 36 -13.96 -14.14 -6.36
CA GLY A 36 -13.77 -15.43 -7.02
C GLY A 36 -14.84 -15.74 -8.09
N LYS A 37 -15.77 -14.83 -8.33
CA LYS A 37 -16.87 -14.98 -9.30
C LYS A 37 -16.60 -14.18 -10.58
N TYR A 38 -17.49 -14.33 -11.55
CA TYR A 38 -17.38 -13.66 -12.85
C TYR A 38 -18.62 -12.83 -13.19
N ILE A 39 -18.38 -11.71 -13.86
CA ILE A 39 -19.38 -10.89 -14.54
C ILE A 39 -19.34 -11.26 -16.02
N VAL A 40 -20.49 -11.55 -16.60
CA VAL A 40 -20.64 -11.92 -18.02
C VAL A 40 -21.61 -10.95 -18.66
N LYS A 41 -21.13 -10.23 -19.67
CA LYS A 41 -21.96 -9.39 -20.53
C LYS A 41 -22.19 -10.09 -21.85
N LEU A 42 -23.44 -10.19 -22.25
CA LEU A 42 -23.85 -10.66 -23.56
C LEU A 42 -24.06 -9.47 -24.50
N LYS A 43 -23.90 -9.73 -25.80
CA LYS A 43 -24.23 -8.76 -26.85
C LYS A 43 -25.72 -8.43 -26.82
N ASP A 44 -26.07 -7.25 -27.33
CA ASP A 44 -27.47 -6.85 -27.47
C ASP A 44 -28.25 -7.85 -28.34
N GLY A 45 -29.46 -8.21 -27.87
CA GLY A 45 -30.33 -9.20 -28.52
C GLY A 45 -30.01 -10.67 -28.22
N ALA A 46 -28.86 -10.97 -27.60
CA ALA A 46 -28.53 -12.34 -27.23
C ALA A 46 -29.34 -12.84 -26.01
N SER A 47 -29.75 -14.10 -26.02
CA SER A 47 -30.66 -14.66 -25.02
C SER A 47 -29.93 -15.17 -23.77
N LYS A 48 -30.14 -14.51 -22.62
CA LYS A 48 -29.65 -15.00 -21.31
C LYS A 48 -30.21 -16.36 -20.94
N SER A 49 -31.48 -16.65 -21.25
CA SER A 49 -32.08 -17.95 -20.92
C SER A 49 -31.43 -19.11 -21.71
N ALA A 50 -30.95 -18.84 -22.93
CA ALA A 50 -30.20 -19.81 -23.73
C ALA A 50 -28.79 -20.07 -23.18
N ILE A 51 -28.22 -19.12 -22.42
CA ILE A 51 -26.97 -19.31 -21.69
C ILE A 51 -27.22 -20.04 -20.37
N PHE A 52 -28.23 -19.63 -19.61
CA PHE A 52 -28.55 -20.21 -18.31
C PHE A 52 -28.88 -21.71 -18.39
N SER A 53 -29.53 -22.15 -19.46
CA SER A 53 -29.81 -23.57 -19.70
C SER A 53 -28.56 -24.43 -19.92
N LYS A 54 -27.40 -23.82 -20.17
CA LYS A 54 -26.10 -24.50 -20.38
C LYS A 54 -25.23 -24.51 -19.12
N LEU A 55 -25.65 -23.82 -18.04
CA LEU A 55 -24.92 -23.79 -16.76
C LEU A 55 -25.22 -25.08 -15.99
N LYS A 56 -24.26 -26.00 -15.91
CA LYS A 56 -24.42 -27.26 -15.16
C LYS A 56 -23.93 -27.15 -13.71
N ASN A 57 -22.65 -26.82 -13.53
CA ASN A 57 -21.97 -26.73 -12.23
C ASN A 57 -21.67 -25.28 -11.85
N SER A 58 -22.49 -24.36 -12.34
CA SER A 58 -22.29 -22.92 -12.21
C SER A 58 -23.61 -22.29 -11.80
N THR A 59 -23.55 -21.26 -10.96
CA THR A 59 -24.75 -20.60 -10.43
C THR A 59 -24.78 -19.13 -10.84
N VAL A 60 -25.95 -18.65 -11.24
CA VAL A 60 -26.17 -17.20 -11.44
C VAL A 60 -26.49 -16.60 -10.09
N THR A 61 -25.69 -15.63 -9.66
CA THR A 61 -25.88 -14.90 -8.39
C THR A 61 -26.60 -13.58 -8.61
N HIS A 62 -26.46 -12.97 -9.78
CA HIS A 62 -27.15 -11.73 -10.16
C HIS A 62 -27.57 -11.77 -11.63
N ASP A 63 -28.78 -11.33 -11.93
CA ASP A 63 -29.31 -11.21 -13.29
C ASP A 63 -29.81 -9.78 -13.54
N TRP A 64 -29.22 -9.07 -14.51
CA TRP A 64 -29.46 -7.64 -14.70
C TRP A 64 -30.23 -7.34 -15.98
N LYS A 65 -31.06 -6.29 -15.95
CA LYS A 65 -31.79 -5.81 -17.14
C LYS A 65 -31.14 -4.59 -17.80
N LEU A 66 -30.49 -3.73 -17.00
CA LEU A 66 -29.85 -2.50 -17.48
C LEU A 66 -28.72 -2.81 -18.46
N ILE A 67 -27.94 -3.84 -18.17
CA ILE A 67 -27.03 -4.47 -19.11
C ILE A 67 -27.55 -5.88 -19.42
N ASN A 68 -27.48 -6.31 -20.67
CA ASN A 68 -27.72 -7.72 -21.03
C ASN A 68 -26.62 -8.63 -20.45
N GLY A 69 -26.61 -8.85 -19.15
CA GLY A 69 -25.54 -9.59 -18.47
C GLY A 69 -25.98 -10.14 -17.11
N PHE A 70 -25.08 -10.91 -16.51
CA PHE A 70 -25.27 -11.58 -15.22
C PHE A 70 -23.93 -11.76 -14.51
N ALA A 71 -23.97 -11.98 -13.19
CA ALA A 71 -22.83 -12.50 -12.44
C ALA A 71 -23.12 -13.89 -11.92
N GLY A 72 -22.06 -14.68 -11.75
CA GLY A 72 -22.19 -16.03 -11.26
C GLY A 72 -20.89 -16.63 -10.73
N ASP A 73 -21.05 -17.63 -9.87
CA ASP A 73 -19.98 -18.54 -9.51
C ASP A 73 -19.88 -19.57 -10.65
N LEU A 74 -18.84 -19.43 -11.48
CA LEU A 74 -18.68 -20.19 -12.72
C LEU A 74 -17.43 -21.06 -12.65
N ASP A 75 -17.60 -22.35 -12.91
CA ASP A 75 -16.46 -23.25 -13.03
C ASP A 75 -15.63 -22.96 -14.30
N SER A 76 -14.39 -23.46 -14.33
CA SER A 76 -13.47 -23.19 -15.44
C SER A 76 -13.99 -23.69 -16.80
N ALA A 77 -14.79 -24.77 -16.80
CA ALA A 77 -15.41 -25.31 -18.01
C ALA A 77 -16.47 -24.34 -18.57
N THR A 78 -17.32 -23.79 -17.70
CA THR A 78 -18.33 -22.79 -18.05
C THR A 78 -17.68 -21.51 -18.54
N VAL A 79 -16.65 -21.02 -17.85
CA VAL A 79 -15.89 -19.83 -18.29
C VAL A 79 -15.33 -20.04 -19.70
N ASN A 80 -14.69 -21.18 -19.99
CA ASN A 80 -14.16 -21.46 -21.33
C ASN A 80 -15.26 -21.56 -22.40
N LEU A 81 -16.42 -22.15 -22.07
CA LEU A 81 -17.57 -22.20 -22.97
C LEU A 81 -18.09 -20.79 -23.29
N LEU A 82 -18.18 -19.92 -22.29
CA LEU A 82 -18.62 -18.54 -22.46
C LEU A 82 -17.61 -17.71 -23.26
N ARG A 83 -16.30 -17.90 -23.03
CA ARG A 83 -15.22 -17.24 -23.79
C ARG A 83 -15.30 -17.55 -25.30
N ALA A 84 -15.76 -18.75 -25.64
CA ALA A 84 -15.95 -19.21 -27.03
C ALA A 84 -17.27 -18.76 -27.67
N SER A 85 -18.25 -18.31 -26.86
CA SER A 85 -19.60 -18.03 -27.36
C SER A 85 -19.65 -16.79 -28.26
N PRO A 86 -20.31 -16.82 -29.43
CA PRO A 86 -20.51 -15.63 -30.26
C PRO A 86 -21.42 -14.59 -29.58
N ASP A 87 -22.25 -15.03 -28.64
CA ASP A 87 -23.25 -14.22 -27.92
C ASP A 87 -22.67 -13.43 -26.75
N VAL A 88 -21.50 -13.83 -26.25
CA VAL A 88 -20.81 -13.14 -25.15
C VAL A 88 -20.05 -11.94 -25.71
N GLU A 89 -20.18 -10.80 -25.05
CA GLU A 89 -19.40 -9.60 -25.35
C GLU A 89 -18.08 -9.65 -24.59
N TYR A 90 -18.13 -9.74 -23.26
CA TYR A 90 -16.96 -9.90 -22.38
C TYR A 90 -17.25 -10.75 -21.15
N ILE A 91 -16.16 -11.16 -20.49
CA ILE A 91 -16.16 -11.80 -19.17
C ILE A 91 -15.14 -11.05 -18.33
N ALA A 92 -15.54 -10.62 -17.15
CA ALA A 92 -14.68 -9.92 -16.19
C ALA A 92 -14.72 -10.63 -14.84
N GLU A 93 -13.66 -10.48 -14.04
CA GLU A 93 -13.68 -10.86 -12.63
C GLU A 93 -14.64 -9.96 -11.84
N ASP A 94 -15.40 -10.54 -10.93
CA ASP A 94 -16.27 -9.80 -10.02
C ASP A 94 -15.43 -9.19 -8.89
N GLY A 95 -15.16 -7.89 -9.01
CA GLY A 95 -14.35 -7.12 -8.08
C GLY A 95 -15.12 -6.67 -6.84
N ILE A 96 -14.46 -6.65 -5.69
CA ILE A 96 -15.04 -6.08 -4.47
C ILE A 96 -14.85 -4.57 -4.49
N VAL A 97 -15.97 -3.83 -4.39
CA VAL A 97 -15.97 -2.37 -4.23
C VAL A 97 -16.13 -2.00 -2.76
N HIS A 98 -15.45 -0.94 -2.33
CA HIS A 98 -15.45 -0.48 -0.94
C HIS A 98 -16.05 0.92 -0.81
N THR A 99 -16.68 1.19 0.34
CA THR A 99 -17.17 2.54 0.68
C THR A 99 -16.04 3.40 1.22
N PHE A 100 -15.81 4.57 0.64
CA PHE A 100 -14.87 5.55 1.17
C PHE A 100 -15.48 6.37 2.32
N VAL A 101 -14.64 6.73 3.29
CA VAL A 101 -14.93 7.67 4.37
C VAL A 101 -14.12 8.92 4.13
N THR A 102 -14.73 10.09 4.30
CA THR A 102 -14.02 11.38 4.27
C THR A 102 -13.99 11.99 5.66
N GLN A 103 -12.81 12.08 6.24
CA GLN A 103 -12.54 12.87 7.44
C GLN A 103 -12.35 14.34 7.03
N THR A 104 -12.92 15.29 7.76
CA THR A 104 -12.83 16.74 7.45
C THR A 104 -11.93 17.53 8.40
N ASN A 105 -11.43 16.88 9.45
CA ASN A 105 -10.54 17.47 10.45
C ASN A 105 -9.14 16.82 10.43
N ALA A 106 -8.64 16.51 9.24
CA ALA A 106 -7.36 15.83 9.03
C ALA A 106 -6.18 16.83 9.03
N PRO A 107 -4.97 16.37 9.43
CA PRO A 107 -3.75 17.13 9.18
C PRO A 107 -3.39 17.12 7.69
N TRP A 108 -2.57 18.07 7.27
CA TRP A 108 -2.14 18.21 5.87
C TRP A 108 -1.46 16.96 5.32
N GLY A 109 -0.73 16.21 6.16
CA GLY A 109 0.00 15.02 5.74
C GLY A 109 -0.94 13.93 5.21
N LEU A 110 -2.07 13.71 5.88
CA LEU A 110 -3.10 12.77 5.40
C LEU A 110 -3.74 13.26 4.11
N ALA A 111 -4.08 14.55 4.04
CA ALA A 111 -4.66 15.11 2.83
C ALA A 111 -3.73 14.97 1.63
N ARG A 112 -2.43 15.21 1.81
CA ARG A 112 -1.46 15.07 0.73
C ARG A 112 -1.32 13.63 0.26
N LEU A 113 -1.53 12.66 1.15
CA LEU A 113 -1.56 11.23 0.80
C LEU A 113 -2.87 10.80 0.11
N SER A 114 -3.89 11.64 0.00
CA SER A 114 -5.19 11.25 -0.58
C SER A 114 -5.62 12.05 -1.80
N GLN A 115 -4.69 12.75 -2.45
CA GLN A 115 -4.95 13.47 -3.69
C GLN A 115 -3.68 13.66 -4.53
N ASP A 116 -3.86 13.74 -5.84
CA ASP A 116 -2.77 14.06 -6.77
C ASP A 116 -2.41 15.55 -6.75
N ALA A 117 -3.44 16.40 -6.70
CA ALA A 117 -3.30 17.84 -6.76
C ALA A 117 -2.55 18.37 -5.54
N ARG A 118 -1.69 19.37 -5.74
CA ARG A 118 -1.02 20.07 -4.65
C ARG A 118 -2.05 20.74 -3.73
N LEU A 119 -1.77 20.77 -2.43
CA LEU A 119 -2.61 21.43 -1.44
C LEU A 119 -2.63 22.95 -1.68
N SER A 120 -3.81 23.55 -1.74
CA SER A 120 -3.97 25.01 -1.82
C SER A 120 -3.70 25.70 -0.49
N ASN A 121 -4.16 25.10 0.61
CA ASN A 121 -3.82 25.54 1.96
C ASN A 121 -2.41 25.04 2.34
N GLN A 122 -1.56 25.96 2.79
CA GLN A 122 -0.17 25.72 3.15
C GLN A 122 0.09 25.86 4.66
N ASP A 123 -0.96 25.99 5.47
CA ASP A 123 -0.86 25.98 6.94
C ASP A 123 -0.64 24.56 7.45
N THR A 124 0.60 24.26 7.87
CA THR A 124 1.00 22.95 8.41
C THR A 124 0.37 22.63 9.77
N SER A 125 -0.21 23.61 10.47
CA SER A 125 -0.85 23.43 11.77
C SER A 125 -2.36 23.23 11.68
N ALA A 126 -2.96 23.55 10.52
CA ALA A 126 -4.40 23.43 10.33
C ALA A 126 -4.85 21.95 10.38
N LEU A 127 -5.94 21.72 11.09
CA LEU A 127 -6.66 20.44 11.16
C LEU A 127 -8.00 20.56 10.43
N THR A 128 -8.00 21.22 9.28
CA THR A 128 -9.20 21.47 8.45
C THR A 128 -9.09 20.82 7.08
N PHE A 129 -8.10 19.97 6.89
CA PHE A 129 -7.94 19.26 5.62
C PHE A 129 -8.84 18.03 5.58
N THR A 130 -9.05 17.53 4.36
CA THR A 130 -9.82 16.31 4.13
C THR A 130 -8.92 15.12 3.89
N TYR A 131 -9.27 13.97 4.46
CA TYR A 131 -8.64 12.69 4.15
C TYR A 131 -9.72 11.70 3.71
N THR A 132 -9.64 11.26 2.46
CA THR A 132 -10.53 10.23 1.91
C THR A 132 -9.82 8.88 1.93
N TYR A 133 -10.43 7.90 2.59
CA TYR A 133 -9.80 6.62 2.87
C TYR A 133 -10.82 5.50 2.94
N ASP A 134 -10.37 4.27 2.71
CA ASP A 134 -11.18 3.08 2.90
C ASP A 134 -11.49 2.83 4.39
N ALA A 135 -12.75 2.55 4.74
CA ALA A 135 -13.13 2.29 6.14
C ALA A 135 -12.35 1.11 6.78
N SER A 136 -11.85 0.17 5.97
CA SER A 136 -11.05 -0.98 6.43
C SER A 136 -9.58 -0.64 6.70
N ALA A 137 -9.13 0.59 6.45
CA ALA A 137 -7.73 1.04 6.54
C ALA A 137 -6.94 0.47 7.75
N GLY A 138 -6.19 -0.62 7.53
CA GLY A 138 -5.35 -1.27 8.54
C GLY A 138 -6.01 -2.38 9.38
N ALA A 139 -7.28 -2.68 9.16
CA ALA A 139 -7.99 -3.73 9.90
C ALA A 139 -7.26 -5.07 9.79
N GLY A 140 -7.02 -5.72 10.94
CA GLY A 140 -6.33 -7.02 10.98
C GLY A 140 -4.81 -6.97 10.91
N VAL A 141 -4.20 -5.78 10.75
CA VAL A 141 -2.75 -5.60 10.61
C VAL A 141 -2.11 -5.16 11.93
N ASP A 142 -0.93 -5.70 12.22
CA ASP A 142 -0.09 -5.33 13.35
C ASP A 142 1.05 -4.41 12.89
N ILE A 143 1.17 -3.21 13.46
CA ILE A 143 2.29 -2.28 13.23
C ILE A 143 3.16 -2.25 14.48
N TYR A 144 4.36 -2.82 14.38
CA TYR A 144 5.39 -2.80 15.41
C TYR A 144 6.17 -1.49 15.31
N ILE A 145 6.13 -0.70 16.38
CA ILE A 145 6.82 0.58 16.50
C ILE A 145 8.10 0.33 17.29
N ILE A 146 9.22 0.21 16.58
CA ILE A 146 10.56 -0.03 17.16
C ILE A 146 11.20 1.33 17.43
N ASP A 147 11.02 1.85 18.65
CA ASP A 147 11.31 3.26 18.98
C ASP A 147 11.57 3.47 20.50
N THR A 148 11.21 4.63 21.02
CA THR A 148 11.28 5.08 22.43
C THR A 148 10.16 4.53 23.31
N GLY A 149 9.24 3.75 22.75
CA GLY A 149 8.02 3.26 23.42
C GLY A 149 6.76 3.88 22.81
N VAL A 150 5.59 3.57 23.36
CA VAL A 150 4.32 4.21 22.97
C VAL A 150 3.49 4.47 24.22
N PHE A 151 2.89 5.66 24.32
CA PHE A 151 1.87 5.96 25.33
C PHE A 151 0.54 5.34 24.91
N THR A 152 0.41 4.05 25.18
CA THR A 152 -0.66 3.17 24.67
C THR A 152 -2.09 3.60 25.04
N THR A 153 -2.24 4.37 26.13
CA THR A 153 -3.54 4.90 26.59
C THR A 153 -3.95 6.21 25.92
N HIS A 154 -3.16 6.73 24.96
CA HIS A 154 -3.52 7.93 24.22
C HIS A 154 -4.83 7.74 23.44
N SER A 155 -5.71 8.76 23.44
CA SER A 155 -7.07 8.68 22.86
C SER A 155 -7.08 8.35 21.36
N GLN A 156 -6.00 8.69 20.65
CA GLN A 156 -5.81 8.37 19.23
C GLN A 156 -5.85 6.86 18.94
N PHE A 157 -5.51 6.01 19.91
CA PHE A 157 -5.41 4.57 19.68
C PHE A 157 -6.70 3.81 20.01
N GLY A 158 -7.57 4.34 20.89
CA GLY A 158 -8.87 3.73 21.21
C GLY A 158 -8.76 2.26 21.63
N GLY A 159 -7.69 1.87 22.34
CA GLY A 159 -7.41 0.50 22.77
C GLY A 159 -6.67 -0.38 21.76
N ARG A 160 -6.36 0.12 20.56
CA ARG A 160 -5.61 -0.64 19.53
C ARG A 160 -4.09 -0.66 19.76
N ALA A 161 -3.58 0.14 20.69
CA ALA A 161 -2.17 0.15 21.07
C ALA A 161 -1.93 -0.71 22.31
N ARG A 162 -0.90 -1.55 22.27
CA ARG A 162 -0.46 -2.37 23.41
C ARG A 162 1.05 -2.39 23.54
N TRP A 163 1.52 -2.66 24.76
CA TRP A 163 2.95 -2.86 24.99
C TRP A 163 3.39 -4.22 24.47
N GLY A 164 4.54 -4.26 23.78
CA GLY A 164 5.17 -5.47 23.29
C GLY A 164 6.35 -5.86 24.17
N ALA A 165 7.49 -5.19 23.96
CA ALA A 165 8.75 -5.51 24.63
C ALA A 165 9.63 -4.27 24.87
N THR A 166 10.63 -4.44 25.74
CA THR A 166 11.63 -3.41 26.08
C THR A 166 13.01 -4.04 26.11
N PHE A 167 13.98 -3.38 25.49
CA PHE A 167 15.39 -3.79 25.43
C PHE A 167 16.26 -2.63 25.92
N GLY A 168 17.41 -2.91 26.53
CA GLY A 168 18.32 -1.90 27.07
C GLY A 168 18.11 -1.52 28.55
N GLY A 169 17.28 -2.28 29.28
CA GLY A 169 17.05 -2.06 30.72
C GLY A 169 16.21 -0.82 31.05
N TYR A 170 15.51 -0.26 30.06
CA TYR A 170 14.64 0.89 30.25
C TYR A 170 13.32 0.51 30.93
N ALA A 171 12.64 1.50 31.51
CA ALA A 171 11.26 1.33 31.95
C ALA A 171 10.34 1.06 30.75
N SER A 172 9.30 0.24 30.97
CA SER A 172 8.28 -0.04 29.95
C SER A 172 7.26 1.09 29.82
N ALA A 173 7.75 2.27 29.40
CA ALA A 173 6.96 3.46 29.12
C ALA A 173 7.63 4.28 28.01
N ASP A 174 6.85 5.14 27.35
CA ASP A 174 7.41 6.18 26.48
C ASP A 174 7.73 7.42 27.31
N GLY A 175 9.01 7.63 27.64
CA GLY A 175 9.49 8.84 28.31
C GLY A 175 10.01 9.91 27.37
N ASN A 176 10.03 9.68 26.05
CA ASN A 176 10.52 10.65 25.07
C ASN A 176 9.38 11.34 24.30
N GLY A 177 8.38 10.56 23.88
CA GLY A 177 7.24 10.99 23.07
C GLY A 177 7.37 10.72 21.57
N HIS A 178 8.59 10.50 21.07
CA HIS A 178 8.83 10.24 19.65
C HIS A 178 8.07 9.00 19.14
N GLY A 179 8.09 7.91 19.90
CA GLY A 179 7.41 6.66 19.53
C GLY A 179 5.89 6.81 19.56
N THR A 180 5.35 7.59 20.51
CA THR A 180 3.93 7.99 20.51
C THR A 180 3.54 8.83 19.29
N HIS A 181 4.42 9.73 18.84
CA HIS A 181 4.17 10.58 17.66
C HIS A 181 4.08 9.75 16.39
N VAL A 182 5.07 8.89 16.14
CA VAL A 182 5.09 8.05 14.94
C VAL A 182 3.95 7.03 14.95
N SER A 183 3.57 6.52 16.12
CA SER A 183 2.39 5.65 16.28
C SER A 183 1.09 6.36 15.88
N GLY A 184 0.92 7.62 16.28
CA GLY A 184 -0.24 8.44 15.91
C GLY A 184 -0.31 8.69 14.41
N THR A 185 0.84 8.93 13.77
CA THR A 185 0.92 9.17 12.32
C THR A 185 0.65 7.89 11.52
N ALA A 186 1.02 6.72 12.05
CA ALA A 186 0.73 5.44 11.41
C ALA A 186 -0.75 5.05 11.54
N ALA A 187 -1.33 5.12 12.76
CA ALA A 187 -2.63 4.51 13.05
C ALA A 187 -3.55 5.29 14.03
N GLY A 188 -3.25 6.55 14.34
CA GLY A 188 -4.13 7.39 15.16
C GLY A 188 -5.50 7.64 14.50
N SER A 189 -6.56 7.75 15.30
CA SER A 189 -7.92 8.00 14.80
C SER A 189 -8.05 9.31 14.03
N GLN A 190 -7.33 10.36 14.44
CA GLN A 190 -7.32 11.65 13.74
C GLN A 190 -6.12 11.79 12.80
N PHE A 191 -4.92 11.42 13.26
CA PHE A 191 -3.66 11.68 12.56
C PHE A 191 -3.16 10.52 11.68
N GLY A 192 -3.71 9.32 11.88
CA GLY A 192 -3.20 8.09 11.28
C GLY A 192 -3.72 7.84 9.88
N VAL A 193 -2.85 7.24 9.06
CA VAL A 193 -3.18 6.69 7.73
C VAL A 193 -4.02 5.42 7.86
N ALA A 194 -3.60 4.46 8.68
CA ALA A 194 -4.29 3.18 8.90
C ALA A 194 -5.08 3.17 10.22
N LYS A 195 -6.24 3.82 10.22
CA LYS A 195 -7.05 4.09 11.43
C LYS A 195 -7.60 2.85 12.13
N ALA A 196 -7.57 1.67 11.51
CA ALA A 196 -8.00 0.40 12.10
C ALA A 196 -6.83 -0.56 12.42
N ALA A 197 -5.57 -0.15 12.20
CA ALA A 197 -4.40 -0.97 12.53
C ALA A 197 -4.15 -1.05 14.04
N ASN A 198 -3.47 -2.11 14.45
CA ASN A 198 -3.01 -2.33 15.82
C ASN A 198 -1.59 -1.78 15.96
N ILE A 199 -1.29 -1.16 17.09
CA ILE A 199 0.05 -0.64 17.41
C ILE A 199 0.68 -1.51 18.50
N ILE A 200 1.90 -1.97 18.26
CA ILE A 200 2.67 -2.76 19.22
C ILE A 200 3.96 -2.01 19.55
N ALA A 201 4.08 -1.57 20.80
CA ALA A 201 5.26 -0.84 21.26
C ALA A 201 6.47 -1.75 21.46
N VAL A 202 7.59 -1.45 20.81
CA VAL A 202 8.88 -2.12 21.00
C VAL A 202 9.91 -1.08 21.36
N LYS A 203 10.20 -0.93 22.65
CA LYS A 203 11.13 0.09 23.14
C LYS A 203 12.58 -0.41 23.02
N VAL A 204 13.35 0.27 22.19
CA VAL A 204 14.79 0.04 21.96
C VAL A 204 15.63 1.30 22.16
N LEU A 205 14.97 2.45 22.31
CA LEU A 205 15.59 3.74 22.60
C LEU A 205 15.22 4.21 24.01
N SER A 206 16.19 4.80 24.70
CA SER A 206 16.03 5.48 25.98
C SER A 206 15.13 6.71 25.89
N ASP A 207 14.81 7.31 27.02
CA ASP A 207 13.99 8.53 27.08
C ASP A 207 14.73 9.76 26.50
N GLY A 208 16.05 9.66 26.31
CA GLY A 208 16.86 10.63 25.55
C GLY A 208 16.80 10.46 24.03
N GLY A 209 16.05 9.48 23.52
CA GLY A 209 15.90 9.24 22.08
C GLY A 209 17.07 8.48 21.43
N SER A 210 17.95 7.88 22.22
CA SER A 210 19.10 7.10 21.76
C SER A 210 19.12 5.71 22.39
N GLY A 211 19.72 4.74 21.71
CA GLY A 211 19.82 3.35 22.19
C GLY A 211 20.99 2.63 21.53
N SER A 212 21.38 1.49 22.09
CA SER A 212 22.47 0.70 21.52
C SER A 212 22.01 -0.08 20.30
N LEU A 213 22.93 -0.37 19.38
CA LEU A 213 22.63 -1.24 18.24
C LEU A 213 22.13 -2.63 18.69
N ALA A 214 22.66 -3.16 19.79
CA ALA A 214 22.24 -4.44 20.33
C ALA A 214 20.77 -4.42 20.79
N ASP A 215 20.32 -3.32 21.40
CA ASP A 215 18.91 -3.16 21.80
C ASP A 215 17.99 -3.12 20.58
N VAL A 216 18.39 -2.37 19.54
CA VAL A 216 17.63 -2.28 18.28
C VAL A 216 17.51 -3.64 17.61
N VAL A 217 18.63 -4.36 17.45
CA VAL A 217 18.64 -5.70 16.85
C VAL A 217 17.84 -6.70 17.70
N SER A 218 17.90 -6.60 19.03
CA SER A 218 17.08 -7.44 19.92
C SER A 218 15.58 -7.18 19.76
N GLY A 219 15.19 -5.91 19.61
CA GLY A 219 13.82 -5.52 19.29
C GLY A 219 13.34 -6.09 17.95
N ILE A 220 14.16 -5.97 16.91
CA ILE A 220 13.90 -6.54 15.58
C ILE A 220 13.71 -8.07 15.68
N ASN A 221 14.60 -8.77 16.39
CA ASN A 221 14.50 -10.22 16.58
C ASN A 221 13.21 -10.62 17.33
N TRP A 222 12.81 -9.85 18.34
CA TRP A 222 11.55 -10.08 19.05
C TRP A 222 10.33 -9.88 18.14
N VAL A 223 10.34 -8.87 17.28
CA VAL A 223 9.28 -8.63 16.29
C VAL A 223 9.09 -9.83 15.37
N ALA A 224 10.17 -10.45 14.88
CA ALA A 224 10.09 -11.66 14.05
C ALA A 224 9.30 -12.78 14.75
N THR A 225 9.61 -13.01 16.04
CA THR A 225 8.96 -14.05 16.85
C THR A 225 7.50 -13.69 17.16
N ALA A 226 7.25 -12.43 17.53
CA ALA A 226 5.91 -11.95 17.89
C ALA A 226 4.95 -11.95 16.69
N ALA A 227 5.42 -11.55 15.51
CA ALA A 227 4.64 -11.56 14.28
C ALA A 227 4.30 -12.99 13.84
N ALA A 228 5.27 -13.91 13.90
CA ALA A 228 5.02 -15.32 13.62
C ALA A 228 3.99 -15.93 14.58
N ALA A 229 4.06 -15.58 15.87
CA ALA A 229 3.12 -16.04 16.88
C ALA A 229 1.70 -15.45 16.71
N SER A 230 1.58 -14.20 16.25
CA SER A 230 0.26 -13.59 16.01
C SER A 230 -0.41 -14.15 14.75
N GLY A 231 0.39 -14.57 13.75
CA GLY A 231 -0.10 -15.03 12.46
C GLY A 231 -0.75 -13.93 11.61
N ARG A 232 -0.64 -12.67 12.03
CA ARG A 232 -1.25 -11.53 11.34
C ARG A 232 -0.25 -10.86 10.39
N PRO A 233 -0.72 -10.27 9.27
CA PRO A 233 0.10 -9.38 8.48
C PRO A 233 0.73 -8.29 9.36
N SER A 234 2.03 -8.07 9.17
CA SER A 234 2.83 -7.29 10.11
C SER A 234 3.71 -6.27 9.38
N VAL A 235 3.82 -5.08 9.98
CA VAL A 235 4.68 -3.98 9.53
C VAL A 235 5.61 -3.60 10.67
N ALA A 236 6.92 -3.51 10.43
CA ALA A 236 7.89 -2.94 11.34
C ALA A 236 8.25 -1.51 10.89
N SER A 237 7.97 -0.53 11.76
CA SER A 237 8.33 0.87 11.52
C SER A 237 9.52 1.26 12.39
N LEU A 238 10.61 1.65 11.74
CA LEU A 238 11.85 2.08 12.39
C LEU A 238 12.14 3.54 12.01
N SER A 239 11.67 4.45 12.86
CA SER A 239 11.87 5.89 12.69
C SER A 239 13.19 6.35 13.33
N LEU A 240 14.23 5.56 13.14
CA LEU A 240 15.56 5.69 13.73
C LEU A 240 16.64 5.43 12.68
N GLY A 241 17.87 5.82 13.00
CA GLY A 241 19.01 5.55 12.14
C GLY A 241 20.32 6.02 12.77
N GLY A 242 21.42 5.68 12.12
CA GLY A 242 22.76 6.08 12.53
C GLY A 242 23.80 5.80 11.46
N GLY A 243 25.05 5.69 11.88
CA GLY A 243 26.14 5.29 10.99
C GLY A 243 25.94 3.90 10.40
N VAL A 244 26.70 3.59 9.36
CA VAL A 244 26.70 2.30 8.67
C VAL A 244 26.85 1.14 9.66
N SER A 245 25.94 0.16 9.57
CA SER A 245 25.90 -0.98 10.47
C SER A 245 25.40 -2.24 9.76
N THR A 246 26.32 -3.12 9.39
CA THR A 246 25.98 -4.43 8.81
C THR A 246 25.06 -5.28 9.69
N PRO A 247 25.23 -5.34 11.03
CA PRO A 247 24.29 -6.08 11.88
C PRO A 247 22.87 -5.51 11.82
N LEU A 248 22.72 -4.18 11.77
CA LEU A 248 21.40 -3.55 11.67
C LEU A 248 20.74 -3.88 10.33
N ASP A 249 21.49 -3.72 9.25
CA ASP A 249 21.00 -3.95 7.89
C ASP A 249 20.58 -5.41 7.71
N ASN A 250 21.41 -6.36 8.16
CA ASN A 250 21.07 -7.78 8.13
C ASN A 250 19.81 -8.09 8.93
N ALA A 251 19.60 -7.45 10.08
CA ALA A 251 18.45 -7.70 10.93
C ALA A 251 17.15 -7.20 10.28
N VAL A 252 17.14 -6.00 9.69
CA VAL A 252 15.95 -5.48 8.99
C VAL A 252 15.67 -6.24 7.69
N THR A 253 16.71 -6.62 6.92
CA THR A 253 16.54 -7.44 5.72
C THR A 253 16.00 -8.82 6.08
N ALA A 254 16.43 -9.42 7.21
CA ALA A 254 15.90 -10.70 7.68
C ALA A 254 14.40 -10.61 8.03
N LEU A 255 13.92 -9.50 8.61
CA LEU A 255 12.47 -9.29 8.81
C LEU A 255 11.71 -9.25 7.49
N THR A 256 12.22 -8.52 6.49
CA THR A 256 11.60 -8.50 5.16
C THR A 256 11.53 -9.89 4.55
N VAL A 257 12.61 -10.68 4.64
CA VAL A 257 12.65 -12.06 4.13
C VAL A 257 11.64 -12.96 4.86
N ALA A 258 11.39 -12.70 6.15
CA ALA A 258 10.34 -13.38 6.93
C ALA A 258 8.91 -12.94 6.58
N GLY A 259 8.73 -12.03 5.60
CA GLY A 259 7.43 -11.55 5.14
C GLY A 259 6.86 -10.37 5.94
N ILE A 260 7.64 -9.79 6.84
CA ILE A 260 7.26 -8.59 7.61
C ILE A 260 7.66 -7.37 6.78
N HIS A 261 6.72 -6.46 6.54
CA HIS A 261 7.02 -5.24 5.78
C HIS A 261 7.84 -4.28 6.65
N VAL A 262 8.94 -3.74 6.13
CA VAL A 262 9.84 -2.87 6.92
C VAL A 262 9.91 -1.48 6.30
N THR A 263 9.60 -0.45 7.09
CA THR A 263 9.74 0.96 6.69
C THR A 263 10.78 1.64 7.57
N VAL A 264 11.71 2.36 6.96
CA VAL A 264 12.83 3.02 7.66
C VAL A 264 12.98 4.48 7.25
N ALA A 265 13.48 5.30 8.17
CA ALA A 265 13.80 6.69 7.89
C ALA A 265 15.06 6.82 7.02
N ALA A 266 15.03 7.67 5.98
CA ALA A 266 16.22 7.93 5.15
C ALA A 266 17.34 8.66 5.91
N GLY A 267 17.01 9.38 6.98
CA GLY A 267 17.93 10.20 7.77
C GLY A 267 17.78 11.71 7.53
N ASN A 268 18.30 12.52 8.45
CA ASN A 268 18.02 13.96 8.55
C ASN A 268 19.28 14.85 8.37
N SER A 269 20.23 14.41 7.55
CA SER A 269 21.54 15.06 7.42
C SER A 269 21.77 15.73 6.06
N ASN A 270 20.76 15.78 5.19
CA ASN A 270 20.88 16.21 3.80
C ASN A 270 22.07 15.51 3.10
N ALA A 271 22.19 14.21 3.30
CA ALA A 271 23.27 13.38 2.80
C ALA A 271 22.73 12.21 1.97
N ASP A 272 23.63 11.49 1.30
CA ASP A 272 23.29 10.24 0.62
C ASP A 272 22.91 9.17 1.65
N ALA A 273 21.66 8.71 1.59
CA ALA A 273 21.08 7.73 2.50
C ALA A 273 21.82 6.38 2.45
N SER A 274 22.54 6.07 1.36
CA SER A 274 23.36 4.85 1.24
C SER A 274 24.52 4.80 2.23
N THR A 275 24.83 5.92 2.87
CA THR A 275 25.87 6.06 3.90
C THR A 275 25.34 5.88 5.33
N THR A 276 24.06 5.52 5.49
CA THR A 276 23.42 5.37 6.80
C THR A 276 22.65 4.06 6.92
N SER A 277 22.54 3.53 8.13
CA SER A 277 21.77 2.31 8.42
C SER A 277 20.60 2.65 9.36
N PRO A 278 19.41 2.03 9.16
CA PRO A 278 19.09 0.97 8.21
C PRO A 278 18.71 1.45 6.79
N ALA A 279 18.82 2.75 6.47
CA ALA A 279 18.37 3.31 5.18
C ALA A 279 19.01 2.65 3.94
N ARG A 280 20.26 2.19 4.05
CA ARG A 280 20.97 1.47 2.97
C ARG A 280 20.59 0.00 2.83
N ALA A 281 19.85 -0.57 3.79
CA ALA A 281 19.59 -2.00 3.82
C ALA A 281 18.73 -2.40 2.60
N PRO A 282 19.02 -3.54 1.94
CA PRO A 282 18.20 -3.98 0.84
C PRO A 282 16.82 -4.44 1.33
N ALA A 283 15.82 -4.25 0.47
CA ALA A 283 14.45 -4.75 0.64
C ALA A 283 13.68 -4.17 1.85
N VAL A 284 14.14 -3.06 2.43
CA VAL A 284 13.30 -2.19 3.25
C VAL A 284 12.68 -1.10 2.37
N ILE A 285 11.68 -0.39 2.87
CA ILE A 285 11.16 0.82 2.23
C ILE A 285 11.77 2.03 2.94
N THR A 286 12.73 2.68 2.29
CA THR A 286 13.43 3.85 2.82
C THR A 286 12.70 5.13 2.46
N VAL A 287 12.31 5.89 3.49
CA VAL A 287 11.37 7.01 3.35
C VAL A 287 12.05 8.36 3.56
N GLY A 288 12.02 9.19 2.52
CA GLY A 288 12.42 10.60 2.55
C GLY A 288 11.30 11.51 3.04
N ALA A 289 11.66 12.72 3.48
CA ALA A 289 10.71 13.71 4.00
C ALA A 289 10.38 14.79 2.97
N SER A 290 9.09 15.09 2.81
CA SER A 290 8.58 16.22 2.03
C SER A 290 7.96 17.30 2.92
N THR A 291 7.75 18.46 2.31
CA THR A 291 7.07 19.62 2.89
C THR A 291 5.66 19.74 2.32
N ILE A 292 4.81 20.55 2.97
CA ILE A 292 3.46 20.88 2.46
C ILE A 292 3.47 21.59 1.09
N ALA A 293 4.62 22.15 0.71
CA ALA A 293 4.81 22.86 -0.55
C ALA A 293 5.24 21.96 -1.71
N ASP A 294 5.16 20.63 -1.55
CA ASP A 294 5.68 19.64 -2.49
C ASP A 294 7.16 19.91 -2.83
N ALA A 295 7.96 20.11 -1.79
CA ALA A 295 9.42 20.14 -1.88
C ALA A 295 10.01 19.02 -1.04
N ARG A 296 11.21 18.55 -1.37
CA ARG A 296 12.03 17.77 -0.44
C ARG A 296 12.32 18.63 0.80
N ALA A 297 12.10 18.11 1.99
CA ALA A 297 12.52 18.79 3.21
C ALA A 297 14.05 18.95 3.19
N SER A 298 14.55 20.14 3.50
CA SER A 298 15.98 20.47 3.33
C SER A 298 16.91 19.56 4.12
N PHE A 299 16.46 19.00 5.23
CA PHE A 299 17.20 18.05 6.06
C PHE A 299 17.15 16.61 5.54
N SER A 300 16.19 16.24 4.68
CA SER A 300 15.99 14.84 4.29
C SER A 300 17.22 14.31 3.56
N ASN A 301 17.71 13.13 3.94
CA ASN A 301 18.63 12.40 3.10
C ASN A 301 17.97 12.05 1.75
N PHE A 302 18.81 11.74 0.78
CA PHE A 302 18.47 11.50 -0.63
C PHE A 302 19.33 10.37 -1.21
N GLY A 303 19.23 10.09 -2.50
CA GLY A 303 20.06 9.10 -3.19
C GLY A 303 19.27 7.89 -3.67
N SER A 304 20.00 6.95 -4.28
CA SER A 304 19.42 5.81 -5.00
C SER A 304 18.73 4.78 -4.10
N VAL A 305 18.98 4.82 -2.79
CA VAL A 305 18.35 3.93 -1.81
C VAL A 305 17.07 4.50 -1.22
N VAL A 306 16.66 5.72 -1.59
CA VAL A 306 15.35 6.27 -1.18
C VAL A 306 14.27 5.74 -2.13
N ASP A 307 13.27 5.08 -1.58
CA ASP A 307 12.19 4.44 -2.34
C ASP A 307 11.00 5.37 -2.58
N ILE A 308 10.72 6.27 -1.62
CA ILE A 308 9.57 7.15 -1.65
C ILE A 308 9.73 8.32 -0.68
N PHE A 309 9.01 9.42 -0.96
CA PHE A 309 8.87 10.55 -0.05
C PHE A 309 7.47 10.59 0.55
N ALA A 310 7.37 11.01 1.80
CA ALA A 310 6.12 11.26 2.50
C ALA A 310 6.21 12.54 3.35
N PRO A 311 5.06 13.12 3.76
CA PRO A 311 5.00 14.27 4.66
C PRO A 311 5.89 14.11 5.90
N GLY A 312 6.91 14.96 6.04
CA GLY A 312 7.90 14.82 7.11
C GLY A 312 8.35 16.13 7.75
N GLN A 313 8.02 17.30 7.18
CA GLN A 313 8.28 18.59 7.82
C GLN A 313 7.00 19.18 8.43
N ASN A 314 7.05 19.56 9.69
CA ASN A 314 5.93 20.12 10.46
C ASN A 314 4.71 19.19 10.47
N VAL A 315 4.92 17.97 10.96
CA VAL A 315 3.87 16.95 11.10
C VAL A 315 3.34 16.96 12.53
N ILE A 316 2.06 17.29 12.67
CA ILE A 316 1.33 17.18 13.94
C ILE A 316 0.83 15.75 14.17
N SER A 317 1.05 15.22 15.37
CA SER A 317 0.56 13.91 15.79
C SER A 317 0.46 13.82 17.33
N SER A 318 0.07 12.65 17.85
CA SER A 318 -0.02 12.38 19.29
C SER A 318 1.30 12.56 20.03
N TRP A 319 1.22 12.93 21.30
CA TRP A 319 2.38 13.11 22.16
C TRP A 319 2.12 12.58 23.57
N ILE A 320 3.15 12.58 24.40
CA ILE A 320 3.07 12.22 25.82
C ILE A 320 2.63 13.42 26.68
N GLY A 321 2.34 13.17 27.96
CA GLY A 321 1.95 14.18 28.94
C GLY A 321 0.45 14.25 29.23
N SER A 322 -0.40 13.90 28.27
CA SER A 322 -1.83 13.66 28.49
C SER A 322 -2.40 12.72 27.41
N THR A 323 -3.63 12.21 27.61
CA THR A 323 -4.30 11.32 26.65
C THR A 323 -4.73 12.01 25.35
N THR A 324 -4.54 13.32 25.24
CA THR A 324 -4.90 14.12 24.06
C THR A 324 -3.76 15.04 23.64
N ALA A 325 -2.57 14.88 24.22
CA ALA A 325 -1.44 15.74 23.91
C ALA A 325 -1.02 15.55 22.45
N THR A 326 -0.61 16.65 21.82
CA THR A 326 -0.12 16.64 20.44
C THR A 326 1.18 17.41 20.35
N ASN A 327 2.01 17.05 19.39
CA ASN A 327 3.23 17.78 19.10
C ASN A 327 3.45 17.89 17.60
N ASN A 328 4.05 19.01 17.18
CA ASN A 328 4.38 19.28 15.77
C ASN A 328 5.90 19.26 15.61
N ILE A 329 6.41 18.22 14.94
CA ILE A 329 7.84 17.98 14.77
C ILE A 329 8.17 17.58 13.33
N SER A 330 9.47 17.58 13.02
CA SER A 330 9.98 17.33 11.67
C SER A 330 11.03 16.23 11.67
N GLY A 331 11.02 15.40 10.63
CA GLY A 331 12.01 14.37 10.39
C GLY A 331 11.56 13.38 9.32
N THR A 332 12.51 12.66 8.73
CA THR A 332 12.22 11.41 8.01
C THR A 332 11.56 10.38 8.93
N SER A 333 11.77 10.49 10.24
CA SER A 333 11.01 9.81 11.29
C SER A 333 9.51 10.12 11.28
N MET A 334 9.08 11.30 10.82
CA MET A 334 7.65 11.64 10.68
C MET A 334 7.11 11.19 9.32
N ALA A 335 7.95 11.11 8.29
CA ALA A 335 7.58 10.59 6.98
C ALA A 335 7.38 9.06 7.00
N THR A 336 8.27 8.34 7.67
CA THR A 336 8.27 6.86 7.78
C THR A 336 6.93 6.25 8.23
N PRO A 337 6.27 6.72 9.32
CA PRO A 337 5.02 6.14 9.78
C PRO A 337 3.84 6.38 8.84
N HIS A 338 3.87 7.40 7.97
CA HIS A 338 2.87 7.54 6.92
C HIS A 338 2.92 6.34 5.96
N ILE A 339 4.14 5.88 5.60
CA ILE A 339 4.33 4.71 4.75
C ILE A 339 4.02 3.42 5.50
N ALA A 340 4.39 3.31 6.78
CA ALA A 340 4.01 2.15 7.60
C ALA A 340 2.48 1.98 7.67
N GLY A 341 1.77 3.10 7.86
CA GLY A 341 0.31 3.14 7.79
C GLY A 341 -0.21 2.82 6.39
N LEU A 342 0.41 3.33 5.32
CA LEU A 342 0.01 3.03 3.94
C LEU A 342 0.19 1.54 3.58
N VAL A 343 1.25 0.90 4.06
CA VAL A 343 1.43 -0.56 3.94
C VAL A 343 0.26 -1.28 4.61
N ALA A 344 -0.05 -0.94 5.86
CA ALA A 344 -1.19 -1.56 6.58
C ALA A 344 -2.54 -1.29 5.91
N TYR A 345 -2.72 -0.09 5.36
CA TYR A 345 -3.88 0.29 4.56
C TYR A 345 -4.04 -0.62 3.34
N LEU A 346 -2.98 -0.80 2.56
CA LEU A 346 -3.01 -1.62 1.35
C LEU A 346 -3.18 -3.11 1.66
N ILE A 347 -2.61 -3.61 2.76
CA ILE A 347 -2.83 -4.99 3.21
C ILE A 347 -4.31 -5.24 3.50
N ALA A 348 -4.97 -4.32 4.20
CA ALA A 348 -6.39 -4.47 4.54
C ALA A 348 -7.29 -4.38 3.30
N LYS A 349 -6.96 -3.47 2.37
CA LYS A 349 -7.74 -3.23 1.14
C LYS A 349 -7.54 -4.31 0.07
N ASN A 350 -6.30 -4.75 -0.15
CA ASN A 350 -5.92 -5.58 -1.30
C ASN A 350 -5.44 -6.99 -0.91
N GLY A 351 -5.36 -7.28 0.38
CA GLY A 351 -4.76 -8.51 0.91
C GLY A 351 -3.25 -8.40 1.12
N ASN A 352 -2.72 -9.24 2.02
CA ASN A 352 -1.28 -9.26 2.30
C ASN A 352 -0.53 -9.94 1.14
N SER A 353 0.29 -9.16 0.43
CA SER A 353 1.23 -9.63 -0.59
C SER A 353 2.67 -9.57 -0.08
N SER A 354 3.63 -10.06 -0.87
CA SER A 354 5.05 -9.98 -0.52
C SER A 354 5.50 -8.52 -0.27
N PRO A 355 6.51 -8.28 0.58
CA PRO A 355 7.05 -6.94 0.78
C PRO A 355 7.45 -6.21 -0.49
N ALA A 356 8.08 -6.92 -1.44
CA ALA A 356 8.43 -6.36 -2.74
C ALA A 356 7.20 -5.93 -3.54
N SER A 357 6.12 -6.73 -3.53
CA SER A 357 4.87 -6.41 -4.23
C SER A 357 4.16 -5.20 -3.61
N ILE A 358 4.13 -5.08 -2.28
CA ILE A 358 3.53 -3.91 -1.63
C ILE A 358 4.38 -2.65 -1.86
N ALA A 359 5.70 -2.74 -1.76
CA ALA A 359 6.59 -1.62 -2.08
C ALA A 359 6.39 -1.12 -3.52
N ALA A 360 6.32 -2.05 -4.49
CA ALA A 360 6.03 -1.71 -5.89
C ALA A 360 4.64 -1.07 -6.06
N THR A 361 3.63 -1.53 -5.31
CA THR A 361 2.28 -0.95 -5.33
C THR A 361 2.28 0.48 -4.79
N ILE A 362 2.97 0.72 -3.66
CA ILE A 362 3.13 2.06 -3.08
C ILE A 362 3.83 3.00 -4.07
N GLN A 363 4.88 2.52 -4.73
CA GLN A 363 5.54 3.29 -5.78
C GLN A 363 4.64 3.49 -6.99
N SER A 364 3.80 2.53 -7.41
CA SER A 364 2.91 2.75 -8.55
C SER A 364 1.83 3.78 -8.27
N LEU A 365 1.32 3.83 -7.03
CA LEU A 365 0.30 4.80 -6.61
C LEU A 365 0.85 6.21 -6.39
N SER A 366 2.16 6.35 -6.14
CA SER A 366 2.76 7.64 -5.82
C SER A 366 2.52 8.70 -6.92
N VAL A 367 2.34 9.95 -6.52
CA VAL A 367 2.37 11.09 -7.44
C VAL A 367 3.81 11.27 -7.96
N LYS A 368 3.98 11.08 -9.27
CA LYS A 368 5.30 11.13 -9.93
C LYS A 368 5.71 12.56 -10.22
N ASN A 369 6.99 12.86 -10.00
CA ASN A 369 7.61 14.15 -10.33
C ASN A 369 6.94 15.36 -9.66
N ALA A 370 6.26 15.15 -8.52
CA ALA A 370 5.57 16.21 -7.80
C ALA A 370 6.53 17.10 -6.99
N LEU A 371 7.64 16.52 -6.49
CA LEU A 371 8.51 17.22 -5.57
C LEU A 371 9.56 18.07 -6.29
N SER A 372 9.74 19.29 -5.80
CA SER A 372 10.88 20.14 -6.11
C SER A 372 12.08 19.83 -5.20
N GLY A 373 13.30 20.16 -5.66
CA GLY A 373 14.52 20.03 -4.85
C GLY A 373 15.02 18.59 -4.66
N ILE A 374 14.62 17.66 -5.53
CA ILE A 374 15.07 16.27 -5.55
C ILE A 374 16.44 16.18 -6.24
N PRO A 375 17.51 15.74 -5.55
CA PRO A 375 18.83 15.56 -6.17
C PRO A 375 18.82 14.44 -7.22
N SER A 376 19.72 14.56 -8.21
CA SER A 376 19.91 13.52 -9.23
C SER A 376 20.21 12.15 -8.61
N GLY A 377 19.71 11.08 -9.22
CA GLY A 377 19.83 9.72 -8.70
C GLY A 377 18.88 9.38 -7.56
N THR A 378 17.98 10.29 -7.18
CA THR A 378 16.92 10.05 -6.19
C THR A 378 15.57 9.95 -6.91
N VAL A 379 14.72 9.02 -6.51
CA VAL A 379 13.35 8.93 -7.05
C VAL A 379 12.54 10.18 -6.70
N ASN A 380 11.60 10.57 -7.56
CA ASN A 380 10.66 11.66 -7.29
C ASN A 380 9.23 11.11 -7.18
N PHE A 381 9.03 10.31 -6.13
CA PHE A 381 7.77 9.63 -5.84
C PHE A 381 7.23 10.18 -4.52
N LEU A 382 6.08 10.85 -4.57
CA LEU A 382 5.39 11.32 -3.38
C LEU A 382 4.21 10.41 -3.08
N ALA A 383 4.16 9.86 -1.88
CA ALA A 383 3.17 8.87 -1.50
C ALA A 383 1.71 9.34 -1.70
N ASN A 384 0.87 8.40 -2.14
CA ASN A 384 -0.58 8.56 -2.32
C ASN A 384 -1.26 7.21 -2.01
N ASN A 385 -2.50 7.24 -1.52
CA ASN A 385 -3.30 6.10 -1.11
C ASN A 385 -4.29 5.60 -2.18
N ALA A 386 -4.46 6.31 -3.30
CA ALA A 386 -5.35 5.93 -4.39
C ALA A 386 -4.88 6.48 -5.74
#